data_AF-A0A0W8G5X8-F1
#
_entry.id   AF-A0A0W8G5X8-F1
#
_cell.length_a   1.000
_cell.length_b   1.000
_cell.length_c   1.000
_cell.angle_alpha   90.00
_cell.angle_beta   90.00
_cell.angle_gamma   90.00
#
_symmetry.space_group_name_H-M   'P 1'
#
loop_
_entity.id
_entity.type
_entity.pdbx_description
1 polymer ?
#
loop_
_entity_poly.entity_id
_entity_poly.type
_entity_poly.pdbx_seq_one_letter_code
_entity_poly.pdbx_strand_id
1 'polypeptide(L)'
;MFSVPASPILKKRLSDIMAEKDISTSGDRPGGLLQSGLPDEGPALGIPQAPSRPQAAEAPDLSLFAGRVGDLVSRRPVEVEADLPIRDAARAMLREGVGSLLVSRAPGDILGIVTDKDLRKAVALGRDLESGVKTIMSSPVAAIAGHEACFDALLTMMARKIHHLAVTGPDGVAGMVTTHDILLVHGTSPLSLFREIQSQRDFAGLYPLLAKAPRVIRALLDNGARAGHIARLITVVNDHILHKIIELVHREIGPPPTAYCWISMGSEGRREQTIATDQDNALVYADSPDEPVRRAAEVFFQALAERVVGHLEKAGFPRCKGDMMASNPAWRKSLAAWKDTFDAWIAVPEPMEVLHSTIFFDFRGVAGHTALAGDLRAHVARRAAASGIFLRFLAADCQVTRAPLTFFRGFAVEKSGEHKYTLDLKKRGLVPFQDFARVLALAHGVMETGTLERVETLARQGHIPTNLGREVAQAFEFLLSVKLTHQLYQVERGLPPDTHIDPRALSDLDKGTLRDAFGVIGSMQSFLKDMFHLNAG
;
A
#
# COMPACT_ATOMS: atom_id res chain seq x y z
N MET A 1 41.21 1.78 25.56
CA MET A 1 42.20 0.76 25.18
C MET A 1 41.70 -0.59 25.66
N PHE A 2 40.73 -1.18 24.96
CA PHE A 2 40.35 -2.60 25.08
C PHE A 2 39.78 -2.98 23.71
N SER A 3 40.59 -3.70 22.93
CA SER A 3 40.21 -4.28 21.65
C SER A 3 39.78 -5.72 21.94
N VAL A 4 38.51 -6.03 21.76
CA VAL A 4 38.04 -7.41 21.72
C VAL A 4 37.92 -7.78 20.24
N PRO A 5 38.71 -8.75 19.74
CA PRO A 5 38.67 -9.09 18.32
C PRO A 5 37.37 -9.84 18.00
N ALA A 6 36.61 -9.33 17.03
CA ALA A 6 35.46 -10.01 16.46
C ALA A 6 35.85 -11.42 15.95
N SER A 7 35.00 -12.40 16.24
CA SER A 7 35.18 -13.81 15.82
C SER A 7 35.45 -13.90 14.31
N PRO A 8 36.49 -14.65 13.88
CA PRO A 8 36.83 -14.86 12.46
C PRO A 8 35.66 -15.40 11.61
N ILE A 9 34.70 -16.07 12.25
CA ILE A 9 33.50 -16.64 11.61
C ILE A 9 32.51 -15.53 11.18
N LEU A 10 32.45 -14.41 11.92
CA LEU A 10 31.58 -13.27 11.60
C LEU A 10 32.14 -12.41 10.46
N LYS A 11 33.46 -12.23 10.40
CA LYS A 11 34.14 -11.57 9.28
C LYS A 11 33.96 -12.32 7.96
N LYS A 12 33.94 -13.66 8.01
CA LYS A 12 33.68 -14.51 6.82
C LYS A 12 32.23 -14.39 6.33
N ARG A 13 31.24 -14.30 7.22
CA ARG A 13 29.83 -14.04 6.79
C ARG A 13 29.60 -12.64 6.24
N LEU A 14 30.31 -11.63 6.75
CA LEU A 14 30.31 -10.26 6.19
C LEU A 14 30.99 -10.22 4.82
N SER A 15 32.09 -10.97 4.63
CA SER A 15 32.67 -11.12 3.29
C SER A 15 31.73 -11.89 2.38
N ASP A 16 30.97 -12.88 2.83
CA ASP A 16 30.07 -13.64 1.95
C ASP A 16 28.82 -12.82 1.54
N ILE A 17 28.24 -12.01 2.44
CA ILE A 17 27.13 -11.07 2.14
C ILE A 17 27.59 -9.89 1.25
N MET A 18 28.85 -9.48 1.35
CA MET A 18 29.43 -8.43 0.52
C MET A 18 30.06 -8.95 -0.78
N ALA A 19 30.52 -10.21 -0.83
CA ALA A 19 31.19 -10.85 -1.98
C ALA A 19 30.21 -11.54 -2.93
N GLU A 20 28.95 -11.79 -2.54
CA GLU A 20 27.88 -12.07 -3.52
C GLU A 20 27.57 -10.86 -4.44
N LYS A 21 28.24 -9.71 -4.23
CA LYS A 21 28.27 -8.58 -5.16
C LYS A 21 29.51 -8.51 -6.08
N ASP A 22 30.43 -9.45 -6.01
CA ASP A 22 31.57 -9.54 -6.96
C ASP A 22 32.05 -10.99 -7.12
N ILE A 23 31.65 -11.65 -8.22
CA ILE A 23 32.42 -12.76 -8.78
C ILE A 23 32.52 -12.58 -10.30
N SER A 24 33.75 -12.35 -10.77
CA SER A 24 34.16 -12.63 -12.15
C SER A 24 35.41 -13.51 -12.17
N THR A 25 35.34 -14.54 -13.00
CA THR A 25 36.39 -15.23 -13.77
C THR A 25 37.36 -16.23 -13.11
N SER A 26 37.29 -17.48 -13.58
CA SER A 26 38.39 -18.32 -14.11
C SER A 26 37.72 -19.56 -14.75
N GLY A 27 37.97 -20.09 -15.95
CA GLY A 27 38.94 -19.88 -17.02
C GLY A 27 39.39 -21.27 -17.55
N ASP A 28 38.94 -21.71 -18.75
CA ASP A 28 39.75 -22.43 -19.76
C ASP A 28 38.95 -22.80 -21.06
N ARG A 29 39.37 -22.18 -22.18
CA ARG A 29 39.53 -22.61 -23.62
C ARG A 29 38.50 -23.51 -24.37
N PRO A 30 38.62 -23.67 -25.72
CA PRO A 30 38.86 -22.69 -26.80
C PRO A 30 37.88 -22.85 -28.00
N GLY A 31 37.80 -21.83 -28.87
CA GLY A 31 37.56 -21.98 -30.31
C GLY A 31 36.12 -22.21 -30.79
N GLY A 32 35.58 -21.26 -31.57
CA GLY A 32 34.35 -21.47 -32.34
C GLY A 32 33.75 -20.18 -32.87
N LEU A 33 34.15 -19.79 -34.08
CA LEU A 33 33.51 -18.75 -34.90
C LEU A 33 32.04 -19.13 -35.15
N LEU A 34 31.08 -18.36 -34.64
CA LEU A 34 29.71 -18.35 -35.16
C LEU A 34 29.14 -16.93 -35.13
N GLN A 35 28.87 -16.41 -36.33
CA GLN A 35 28.06 -15.23 -36.59
C GLN A 35 26.62 -15.45 -36.11
N SER A 36 26.04 -14.48 -35.39
CA SER A 36 24.60 -14.25 -35.27
C SER A 36 24.44 -12.79 -34.79
N GLY A 37 23.76 -11.91 -35.51
CA GLY A 37 22.30 -11.89 -35.64
C GLY A 37 21.73 -11.09 -34.46
N LEU A 38 21.73 -9.74 -34.57
CA LEU A 38 21.07 -8.85 -33.61
C LEU A 38 19.55 -9.12 -33.61
N PRO A 39 18.88 -9.28 -32.45
CA PRO A 39 17.43 -9.20 -32.40
C PRO A 39 16.94 -7.75 -32.25
N ASP A 40 15.80 -7.52 -32.89
CA ASP A 40 14.98 -6.31 -33.03
C ASP A 40 14.80 -5.45 -31.76
N GLU A 41 14.69 -4.14 -32.00
CA GLU A 41 14.31 -3.11 -31.03
C GLU A 41 12.89 -3.37 -30.47
N GLY A 42 12.77 -3.57 -29.16
CA GLY A 42 11.48 -3.69 -28.47
C GLY A 42 10.75 -2.34 -28.37
N PRO A 43 9.41 -2.33 -28.28
CA PRO A 43 8.64 -1.08 -28.25
C PRO A 43 8.89 -0.29 -26.96
N ALA A 44 8.95 1.04 -27.08
CA ALA A 44 9.19 1.98 -25.98
C ALA A 44 8.19 1.84 -24.83
N LEU A 45 8.68 1.95 -23.58
CA LEU A 45 7.85 2.00 -22.38
C LEU A 45 7.21 3.39 -22.28
N GLY A 46 5.97 3.53 -22.75
CA GLY A 46 5.19 4.75 -22.59
C GLY A 46 4.67 4.92 -21.16
N ILE A 47 5.14 5.93 -20.44
CA ILE A 47 4.53 6.41 -19.19
C ILE A 47 3.34 7.32 -19.58
N PRO A 48 2.15 7.19 -18.97
CA PRO A 48 1.02 8.04 -19.32
C PRO A 48 1.31 9.52 -19.01
N GLN A 49 1.13 10.38 -20.02
CA GLN A 49 1.17 11.84 -19.89
C GLN A 49 -0.16 12.37 -19.33
N ALA A 50 -0.12 13.55 -18.67
CA ALA A 50 -1.32 14.35 -18.38
C ALA A 50 -2.11 14.63 -19.68
N PRO A 51 -3.45 14.71 -19.62
CA PRO A 51 -4.31 14.41 -20.77
C PRO A 51 -4.16 15.47 -21.86
N SER A 52 -3.67 15.04 -23.02
CA SER A 52 -3.92 15.70 -24.30
C SER A 52 -4.89 14.84 -25.12
N ARG A 53 -5.82 15.52 -25.81
CA ARG A 53 -7.02 14.97 -26.49
C ARG A 53 -6.74 13.82 -27.48
N PRO A 54 -7.76 13.00 -27.78
CA PRO A 54 -7.62 11.55 -27.93
C PRO A 54 -7.22 11.11 -29.34
N GLN A 55 -6.34 10.11 -29.44
CA GLN A 55 -6.18 9.33 -30.67
C GLN A 55 -5.98 7.84 -30.36
N ALA A 56 -7.07 7.12 -30.60
CA ALA A 56 -7.32 5.68 -30.76
C ALA A 56 -8.39 5.27 -29.75
N ALA A 57 -9.61 5.05 -30.24
CA ALA A 57 -10.75 4.65 -29.43
C ALA A 57 -10.40 3.37 -28.65
N GLU A 58 -10.26 3.51 -27.33
CA GLU A 58 -10.39 2.39 -26.42
C GLU A 58 -11.67 1.64 -26.79
N ALA A 59 -11.59 0.32 -26.90
CA ALA A 59 -12.79 -0.50 -26.98
C ALA A 59 -13.70 -0.07 -25.79
N PRO A 60 -14.97 0.28 -26.03
CA PRO A 60 -15.86 0.72 -24.96
C PRO A 60 -15.86 -0.34 -23.87
N ASP A 61 -15.81 0.08 -22.60
CA ASP A 61 -15.79 -0.78 -21.42
C ASP A 61 -16.89 -1.84 -21.49
N LEU A 62 -16.56 -3.01 -22.09
CA LEU A 62 -17.51 -4.05 -22.45
C LEU A 62 -18.19 -4.62 -21.20
N SER A 63 -17.70 -4.35 -19.99
CA SER A 63 -18.28 -4.85 -18.75
C SER A 63 -19.64 -4.20 -18.42
N LEU A 64 -19.83 -2.92 -18.70
CA LEU A 64 -21.13 -2.25 -18.53
C LEU A 64 -22.14 -2.70 -19.59
N PHE A 65 -21.65 -2.99 -20.79
CA PHE A 65 -22.48 -3.43 -21.93
C PHE A 65 -22.79 -4.93 -21.90
N ALA A 66 -21.96 -5.75 -21.26
CA ALA A 66 -22.13 -7.21 -21.16
C ALA A 66 -22.69 -7.68 -19.80
N GLY A 67 -22.47 -6.94 -18.71
CA GLY A 67 -22.95 -7.30 -17.38
C GLY A 67 -24.47 -7.09 -17.25
N ARG A 68 -25.17 -8.07 -16.69
CA ARG A 68 -26.62 -8.01 -16.46
C ARG A 68 -26.93 -7.48 -15.07
N VAL A 69 -27.97 -6.66 -14.96
CA VAL A 69 -28.38 -6.06 -13.67
C VAL A 69 -28.74 -7.12 -12.63
N GLY A 70 -29.34 -8.24 -13.05
CA GLY A 70 -29.75 -9.34 -12.19
C GLY A 70 -28.58 -10.00 -11.47
N ASP A 71 -27.39 -10.02 -12.09
CA ASP A 71 -26.17 -10.58 -11.49
C ASP A 71 -25.68 -9.74 -10.30
N LEU A 72 -26.17 -8.50 -10.17
CA LEU A 72 -25.79 -7.57 -9.10
C LEU A 72 -26.67 -7.74 -7.86
N VAL A 73 -27.78 -8.47 -7.99
CA VAL A 73 -28.72 -8.69 -6.90
C VAL A 73 -28.14 -9.72 -5.93
N SER A 74 -27.59 -9.22 -4.83
CA SER A 74 -26.97 -10.06 -3.79
C SER A 74 -27.95 -10.59 -2.74
N ARG A 75 -29.17 -10.03 -2.67
CA ARG A 75 -30.19 -10.38 -1.67
C ARG A 75 -31.58 -9.90 -2.07
N ARG A 76 -32.61 -10.45 -1.41
CA ARG A 76 -33.99 -9.97 -1.51
C ARG A 76 -34.10 -8.52 -0.99
N PRO A 77 -34.98 -7.70 -1.56
CA PRO A 77 -35.17 -6.34 -1.10
C PRO A 77 -35.79 -6.35 0.30
N VAL A 78 -35.41 -5.35 1.11
CA VAL A 78 -36.08 -5.14 2.41
C VAL A 78 -37.35 -4.34 2.15
N GLU A 79 -38.47 -4.94 2.51
CA GLU A 79 -39.82 -4.41 2.30
C GLU A 79 -40.43 -4.00 3.63
N VAL A 80 -41.14 -2.87 3.64
CA VAL A 80 -41.90 -2.36 4.78
C VAL A 80 -43.29 -1.91 4.35
N GLU A 81 -44.25 -2.01 5.26
CA GLU A 81 -45.62 -1.56 4.96
C GLU A 81 -45.73 -0.03 4.90
N ALA A 82 -46.65 0.45 4.06
CA ALA A 82 -46.91 1.87 3.79
C ALA A 82 -47.18 2.72 5.04
N ASP A 83 -47.78 2.11 6.06
CA ASP A 83 -48.17 2.77 7.31
C ASP A 83 -47.13 2.63 8.42
N LEU A 84 -46.01 1.94 8.18
CA LEU A 84 -44.92 1.84 9.14
C LEU A 84 -44.39 3.25 9.48
N PRO A 85 -44.24 3.63 10.77
CA PRO A 85 -43.71 4.93 11.14
C PRO A 85 -42.35 5.21 10.51
N ILE A 86 -42.10 6.45 10.09
CA ILE A 86 -40.81 6.90 9.53
C ILE A 86 -39.65 6.53 10.46
N ARG A 87 -39.84 6.67 11.79
CA ARG A 87 -38.85 6.28 12.79
C ARG A 87 -38.50 4.79 12.72
N ASP A 88 -39.48 3.93 12.57
CA ASP A 88 -39.28 2.48 12.56
C ASP A 88 -38.72 1.98 11.22
N ALA A 89 -39.03 2.65 10.11
CA ALA A 89 -38.32 2.45 8.86
C ALA A 89 -36.83 2.80 8.98
N ALA A 90 -36.47 3.91 9.62
CA ALA A 90 -35.07 4.26 9.87
C ALA A 90 -34.36 3.19 10.73
N ARG A 91 -35.04 2.63 11.74
CA ARG A 91 -34.52 1.51 12.55
C ARG A 91 -34.37 0.23 11.73
N ALA A 92 -35.31 -0.07 10.84
CA ALA A 92 -35.22 -1.21 9.92
C ALA A 92 -34.01 -1.05 9.00
N MET A 93 -33.79 0.15 8.43
CA MET A 93 -32.59 0.46 7.64
C MET A 93 -31.30 0.19 8.42
N LEU A 94 -31.22 0.65 9.67
CA LEU A 94 -30.06 0.43 10.53
C LEU A 94 -29.82 -1.06 10.85
N ARG A 95 -30.89 -1.78 11.21
CA ARG A 95 -30.83 -3.20 11.59
C ARG A 95 -30.39 -4.08 10.41
N GLU A 96 -30.95 -3.83 9.23
CA GLU A 96 -30.67 -4.61 8.03
C GLU A 96 -29.39 -4.14 7.31
N GLY A 97 -28.81 -2.99 7.70
CA GLY A 97 -27.62 -2.40 7.09
C GLY A 97 -27.87 -1.87 5.67
N VAL A 98 -29.00 -1.20 5.43
CA VAL A 98 -29.46 -0.83 4.08
C VAL A 98 -29.78 0.67 4.00
N GLY A 99 -29.48 1.30 2.86
CA GLY A 99 -29.78 2.73 2.63
C GLY A 99 -31.12 3.00 1.94
N SER A 100 -31.91 1.96 1.63
CA SER A 100 -33.24 2.07 1.03
C SER A 100 -34.16 0.90 1.40
N LEU A 101 -35.46 1.18 1.41
CA LEU A 101 -36.55 0.23 1.67
C LEU A 101 -37.59 0.33 0.56
N LEU A 102 -38.12 -0.82 0.12
CA LEU A 102 -39.32 -0.85 -0.68
C LEU A 102 -40.54 -0.70 0.21
N VAL A 103 -41.49 0.12 -0.23
CA VAL A 103 -42.74 0.37 0.49
C VAL A 103 -43.86 -0.36 -0.22
N SER A 104 -44.60 -1.20 0.49
CA SER A 104 -45.69 -2.00 -0.07
C SER A 104 -47.02 -1.78 0.64
N ARG A 105 -48.12 -2.10 -0.06
CA ARG A 105 -49.47 -2.14 0.53
C ARG A 105 -49.73 -3.47 1.23
N ALA A 106 -49.22 -4.53 0.63
CA ALA A 106 -49.24 -5.91 1.10
C ALA A 106 -47.98 -6.59 0.54
N PRO A 107 -47.51 -7.71 1.12
CA PRO A 107 -46.31 -8.40 0.66
C PRO A 107 -46.27 -8.60 -0.86
N GLY A 108 -45.30 -7.98 -1.54
CA GLY A 108 -45.12 -8.04 -2.99
C GLY A 108 -45.89 -7.00 -3.82
N ASP A 109 -46.84 -6.26 -3.24
CA ASP A 109 -47.54 -5.13 -3.88
C ASP A 109 -46.78 -3.81 -3.62
N ILE A 110 -45.70 -3.60 -4.38
CA ILE A 110 -44.77 -2.48 -4.19
C ILE A 110 -45.37 -1.16 -4.67
N LEU A 111 -45.54 -0.21 -3.76
CA LEU A 111 -46.03 1.14 -4.02
C LEU A 111 -44.90 2.12 -4.35
N GLY A 112 -43.75 2.00 -3.69
CA GLY A 112 -42.70 3.00 -3.77
C GLY A 112 -41.41 2.63 -3.05
N ILE A 113 -40.55 3.62 -2.87
CA ILE A 113 -39.24 3.49 -2.23
C ILE A 113 -38.99 4.65 -1.27
N VAL A 114 -38.32 4.36 -0.15
CA VAL A 114 -37.78 5.35 0.79
C VAL A 114 -36.27 5.13 0.90
N THR A 115 -35.51 6.24 0.89
CA THR A 115 -34.04 6.23 1.00
C THR A 115 -33.55 7.08 2.17
N ASP A 116 -32.26 6.96 2.53
CA ASP A 116 -31.61 7.86 3.51
C ASP A 116 -31.78 9.36 3.20
N LYS A 117 -31.92 9.71 1.91
CA LYS A 117 -32.17 11.10 1.49
C LYS A 117 -33.57 11.56 1.92
N ASP A 118 -34.56 10.68 1.82
CA ASP A 118 -35.95 10.99 2.17
C ASP A 118 -36.11 11.10 3.69
N LEU A 119 -35.44 10.22 4.45
CA LEU A 119 -35.38 10.32 5.91
C LEU A 119 -34.74 11.63 6.37
N ARG A 120 -33.58 12.01 5.80
CA ARG A 120 -32.93 13.30 6.10
C ARG A 120 -33.83 14.49 5.75
N LYS A 121 -34.53 14.44 4.61
CA LYS A 121 -35.47 15.48 4.20
C LYS A 121 -36.67 15.57 5.14
N ALA A 122 -37.18 14.44 5.61
CA ALA A 122 -38.29 14.39 6.57
C ALA A 122 -37.92 15.10 7.89
N VAL A 123 -36.73 14.81 8.42
CA VAL A 123 -36.19 15.47 9.62
C VAL A 123 -35.98 16.97 9.37
N ALA A 124 -35.33 17.34 8.27
CA ALA A 124 -35.04 18.74 7.96
C ALA A 124 -36.30 19.60 7.78
N LEU A 125 -37.40 19.00 7.30
CA LEU A 125 -38.69 19.66 7.11
C LEU A 125 -39.61 19.55 8.33
N GLY A 126 -39.14 18.97 9.45
CA GLY A 126 -39.95 18.83 10.66
C GLY A 126 -41.19 17.94 10.48
N ARG A 127 -41.10 16.89 9.66
CA ARG A 127 -42.19 15.93 9.48
C ARG A 127 -42.41 15.14 10.76
N ASP A 128 -43.66 14.77 11.02
CA ASP A 128 -44.00 13.87 12.11
C ASP A 128 -43.42 12.48 11.86
N LEU A 129 -42.52 12.04 12.74
CA LEU A 129 -41.82 10.76 12.60
C LEU A 129 -42.71 9.55 12.94
N GLU A 130 -43.87 9.77 13.55
CA GLU A 130 -44.88 8.74 13.79
C GLU A 130 -45.80 8.54 12.58
N SER A 131 -45.76 9.45 11.60
CA SER A 131 -46.51 9.28 10.36
C SER A 131 -45.95 8.13 9.52
N GLY A 132 -46.82 7.49 8.74
CA GLY A 132 -46.44 6.38 7.87
C GLY A 132 -45.44 6.78 6.78
N VAL A 133 -44.54 5.86 6.43
CA VAL A 133 -43.50 6.05 5.41
C VAL A 133 -44.05 6.40 4.03
N LYS A 134 -45.31 6.06 3.73
CA LYS A 134 -46.00 6.48 2.51
C LYS A 134 -46.03 8.00 2.30
N THR A 135 -45.89 8.77 3.37
CA THR A 135 -45.90 10.24 3.31
C THR A 135 -44.59 10.82 2.79
N ILE A 136 -43.50 10.05 2.80
CA ILE A 136 -42.16 10.47 2.37
C ILE A 136 -41.61 9.63 1.21
N MET A 137 -42.28 8.56 0.82
CA MET A 137 -41.83 7.69 -0.27
C MET A 137 -41.88 8.38 -1.63
N SER A 138 -41.01 7.93 -2.53
CA SER A 138 -41.13 8.20 -3.95
C SER A 138 -41.91 7.07 -4.63
N SER A 139 -42.86 7.43 -5.49
CA SER A 139 -43.74 6.49 -6.21
C SER A 139 -44.02 6.99 -7.64
N PRO A 140 -44.13 6.09 -8.65
CA PRO A 140 -43.85 4.65 -8.57
C PRO A 140 -42.35 4.37 -8.42
N VAL A 141 -42.00 3.18 -7.92
CA VAL A 141 -40.59 2.76 -7.88
C VAL A 141 -40.06 2.60 -9.31
N ALA A 142 -38.92 3.23 -9.60
CA ALA A 142 -38.26 3.02 -10.88
C ALA A 142 -37.64 1.62 -10.90
N ALA A 143 -37.89 0.88 -11.98
CA ALA A 143 -37.49 -0.50 -12.11
C ALA A 143 -36.76 -0.75 -13.43
N ILE A 144 -35.97 -1.83 -13.46
CA ILE A 144 -35.29 -2.36 -14.64
C ILE A 144 -35.32 -3.89 -14.58
N ALA A 145 -35.46 -4.56 -15.72
CA ALA A 145 -35.49 -6.01 -15.77
C ALA A 145 -34.08 -6.59 -15.52
N GLY A 146 -34.01 -7.68 -14.77
CA GLY A 146 -32.71 -8.28 -14.38
C GLY A 146 -31.86 -8.79 -15.54
N HIS A 147 -32.43 -8.97 -16.74
CA HIS A 147 -31.68 -9.37 -17.92
C HIS A 147 -31.12 -8.18 -18.73
N GLU A 148 -31.52 -6.94 -18.42
CA GLU A 148 -31.01 -5.74 -19.07
C GLU A 148 -29.57 -5.43 -18.64
N ALA A 149 -28.88 -4.63 -19.44
CA ALA A 149 -27.48 -4.31 -19.23
C ALA A 149 -27.30 -3.31 -18.08
N CYS A 150 -26.18 -3.43 -17.37
CA CYS A 150 -25.74 -2.47 -16.35
C CYS A 150 -25.64 -1.04 -16.89
N PHE A 151 -25.25 -0.88 -18.17
CA PHE A 151 -25.24 0.41 -18.85
C PHE A 151 -26.63 1.05 -18.91
N ASP A 152 -27.67 0.28 -19.25
CA ASP A 152 -29.05 0.77 -19.33
C ASP A 152 -29.59 1.16 -17.95
N ALA A 153 -29.18 0.44 -16.90
CA ALA A 153 -29.46 0.81 -15.52
C ALA A 153 -28.84 2.17 -15.15
N LEU A 154 -27.56 2.39 -15.49
CA LEU A 154 -26.89 3.68 -15.25
C LEU A 154 -27.55 4.81 -16.02
N LEU A 155 -27.86 4.61 -17.31
CA LEU A 155 -28.57 5.59 -18.12
C LEU A 155 -29.93 5.94 -17.52
N THR A 156 -30.68 4.93 -17.08
CA THR A 156 -31.99 5.13 -16.43
C THR A 156 -31.83 5.95 -15.14
N MET A 157 -30.84 5.62 -14.31
CA MET A 157 -30.52 6.37 -13.09
C MET A 157 -30.15 7.82 -13.37
N MET A 158 -29.29 8.08 -14.37
CA MET A 158 -28.88 9.43 -14.76
C MET A 158 -30.04 10.26 -15.33
N ALA A 159 -30.82 9.67 -16.25
CA ALA A 159 -31.96 10.32 -16.88
C ALA A 159 -33.03 10.71 -15.84
N ARG A 160 -33.28 9.83 -14.87
CA ARG A 160 -34.25 10.05 -13.80
C ARG A 160 -33.68 10.79 -12.58
N LYS A 161 -32.36 11.05 -12.54
CA LYS A 161 -31.64 11.65 -11.40
C LYS A 161 -31.86 10.90 -10.08
N ILE A 162 -31.83 9.57 -10.15
CA ILE A 162 -31.99 8.64 -9.02
C ILE A 162 -30.77 7.75 -8.89
N HIS A 163 -30.59 7.11 -7.73
CA HIS A 163 -29.45 6.23 -7.44
C HIS A 163 -29.83 4.78 -7.16
N HIS A 164 -31.12 4.46 -7.24
CA HIS A 164 -31.67 3.17 -6.85
C HIS A 164 -32.66 2.72 -7.93
N LEU A 165 -32.56 1.46 -8.35
CA LEU A 165 -33.53 0.81 -9.23
C LEU A 165 -33.98 -0.51 -8.61
N ALA A 166 -35.27 -0.77 -8.65
CA ALA A 166 -35.80 -2.10 -8.39
C ALA A 166 -35.46 -3.02 -9.57
N VAL A 167 -34.95 -4.20 -9.27
CA VAL A 167 -34.62 -5.20 -10.28
C VAL A 167 -35.78 -6.17 -10.37
N THR A 168 -36.43 -6.24 -11.53
CA THR A 168 -37.57 -7.14 -11.75
C THR A 168 -37.14 -8.45 -12.39
N GLY A 169 -37.75 -9.55 -11.93
CA GLY A 169 -37.65 -10.89 -12.48
C GLY A 169 -39.01 -11.47 -12.84
N PRO A 170 -39.10 -12.76 -13.16
CA PRO A 170 -40.36 -13.43 -13.52
C PRO A 170 -41.44 -13.34 -12.43
N ASP A 171 -41.02 -13.38 -11.16
CA ASP A 171 -41.90 -13.46 -10.00
C ASP A 171 -42.08 -12.11 -9.27
N GLY A 172 -41.74 -10.99 -9.91
CA GLY A 172 -41.83 -9.64 -9.32
C GLY A 172 -40.48 -9.01 -9.02
N VAL A 173 -40.37 -8.20 -7.97
CA VAL A 173 -39.13 -7.50 -7.63
C VAL A 173 -38.14 -8.47 -6.97
N ALA A 174 -37.08 -8.81 -7.69
CA ALA A 174 -36.03 -9.72 -7.23
C ALA A 174 -35.04 -9.05 -6.26
N GLY A 175 -34.85 -7.73 -6.38
CA GLY A 175 -33.86 -7.01 -5.58
C GLY A 175 -33.82 -5.51 -5.85
N MET A 176 -32.80 -4.87 -5.27
CA MET A 176 -32.47 -3.46 -5.50
C MET A 176 -31.02 -3.37 -5.97
N VAL A 177 -30.78 -2.51 -6.95
CA VAL A 177 -29.43 -2.15 -7.40
C VAL A 177 -29.23 -0.65 -7.24
N THR A 178 -28.02 -0.26 -6.84
CA THR A 178 -27.63 1.15 -6.72
C THR A 178 -26.61 1.56 -7.77
N THR A 179 -26.44 2.86 -8.00
CA THR A 179 -25.32 3.37 -8.82
C THR A 179 -23.99 2.83 -8.32
N HIS A 180 -23.85 2.69 -7.00
CA HIS A 180 -22.65 2.15 -6.38
C HIS A 180 -22.45 0.68 -6.73
N ASP A 181 -23.50 -0.15 -6.71
CA ASP A 181 -23.39 -1.57 -7.06
C ASP A 181 -22.95 -1.77 -8.51
N ILE A 182 -23.49 -0.96 -9.43
CA ILE A 182 -23.07 -1.01 -10.84
C ILE A 182 -21.60 -0.58 -10.99
N LEU A 183 -21.18 0.46 -10.28
CA LEU A 183 -19.79 0.93 -10.28
C LEU A 183 -18.80 -0.06 -9.61
N LEU A 184 -19.29 -1.03 -8.84
CA LEU A 184 -18.44 -2.05 -8.21
C LEU A 184 -18.21 -3.28 -9.08
N VAL A 185 -19.06 -3.49 -10.08
CA VAL A 185 -19.00 -4.64 -10.99
C VAL A 185 -17.92 -4.46 -12.04
N HIS A 186 -17.41 -3.23 -12.17
CA HIS A 186 -16.11 -3.01 -12.77
C HIS A 186 -15.07 -3.82 -11.98
N GLY A 187 -14.62 -4.95 -12.53
CA GLY A 187 -13.59 -5.82 -11.97
C GLY A 187 -12.21 -5.17 -11.82
N THR A 188 -12.12 -3.88 -12.14
CA THR A 188 -10.98 -2.98 -11.96
C THR A 188 -11.17 -2.02 -10.77
N SER A 189 -12.31 -2.08 -10.06
CA SER A 189 -12.62 -1.23 -8.92
C SER A 189 -11.88 -1.68 -7.66
N PRO A 190 -11.11 -0.79 -7.00
CA PRO A 190 -10.45 -1.10 -5.72
C PRO A 190 -11.40 -1.61 -4.63
N LEU A 191 -12.64 -1.12 -4.64
CA LEU A 191 -13.65 -1.48 -3.64
C LEU A 191 -14.19 -2.90 -3.83
N SER A 192 -14.19 -3.42 -5.06
CA SER A 192 -14.58 -4.81 -5.34
C SER A 192 -13.59 -5.78 -4.72
N LEU A 193 -12.28 -5.56 -4.95
CA LEU A 193 -11.20 -6.32 -4.35
C LEU A 193 -11.25 -6.27 -2.82
N PHE A 194 -11.50 -5.09 -2.25
CA PHE A 194 -11.67 -4.92 -0.81
C PHE A 194 -12.80 -5.76 -0.22
N ARG A 195 -13.99 -5.72 -0.83
CA ARG A 195 -15.15 -6.53 -0.38
C ARG A 195 -14.86 -8.02 -0.49
N GLU A 196 -14.17 -8.43 -1.55
CA GLU A 196 -13.79 -9.83 -1.74
C GLU A 196 -12.82 -10.30 -0.65
N ILE A 197 -11.84 -9.49 -0.24
CA ILE A 197 -10.95 -9.82 0.88
C ILE A 197 -11.73 -9.97 2.18
N GLN A 198 -12.64 -9.03 2.47
CA GLN A 198 -13.41 -9.05 3.71
C GLN A 198 -14.36 -10.25 3.82
N SER A 199 -14.93 -10.71 2.69
CA SER A 199 -15.89 -11.81 2.67
C SER A 199 -15.26 -13.19 2.84
N GLN A 200 -13.94 -13.32 2.67
CA GLN A 200 -13.24 -14.61 2.81
C GLN A 200 -13.40 -15.19 4.22
N ARG A 201 -13.55 -16.50 4.29
CA ARG A 201 -13.77 -17.24 5.56
C ARG A 201 -12.68 -18.25 5.86
N ASP A 202 -11.79 -18.49 4.90
CA ASP A 202 -10.67 -19.41 4.98
C ASP A 202 -9.47 -18.83 4.23
N PHE A 203 -8.31 -19.47 4.39
CA PHE A 203 -7.08 -19.03 3.77
C PHE A 203 -7.04 -19.28 2.25
N ALA A 204 -7.70 -20.35 1.78
CA ALA A 204 -7.65 -20.74 0.37
C ALA A 204 -8.28 -19.66 -0.52
N GLY A 205 -9.36 -19.03 -0.05
CA GLY A 205 -10.00 -17.91 -0.72
C GLY A 205 -9.18 -16.61 -0.72
N LEU A 206 -8.22 -16.43 0.19
CA LEU A 206 -7.36 -15.24 0.25
C LEU A 206 -6.20 -15.29 -0.75
N TYR A 207 -5.60 -16.47 -0.95
CA TYR A 207 -4.39 -16.61 -1.75
C TYR A 207 -4.46 -16.04 -3.18
N PRO A 208 -5.55 -16.21 -3.94
CA PRO A 208 -5.62 -15.68 -5.30
C PRO A 208 -5.88 -14.17 -5.37
N LEU A 209 -6.21 -13.49 -4.27
CA LEU A 209 -6.69 -12.10 -4.32
C LEU A 209 -5.59 -11.09 -4.61
N LEU A 210 -4.37 -11.31 -4.11
CA LEU A 210 -3.25 -10.40 -4.37
C LEU A 210 -2.91 -10.33 -5.87
N ALA A 211 -3.07 -11.45 -6.59
CA ALA A 211 -2.86 -11.52 -8.03
C ALA A 211 -3.85 -10.64 -8.85
N LYS A 212 -4.93 -10.16 -8.23
CA LYS A 212 -5.87 -9.22 -8.87
C LYS A 212 -5.43 -7.75 -8.77
N ALA A 213 -4.53 -7.42 -7.83
CA ALA A 213 -4.09 -6.05 -7.59
C ALA A 213 -3.48 -5.35 -8.82
N PRO A 214 -2.63 -6.00 -9.65
CA PRO A 214 -2.07 -5.38 -10.85
C PRO A 214 -3.12 -4.80 -11.81
N ARG A 215 -4.27 -5.46 -11.99
CA ARG A 215 -5.35 -4.97 -12.86
C ARG A 215 -6.00 -3.69 -12.34
N VAL A 216 -6.20 -3.60 -11.03
CA VAL A 216 -6.73 -2.41 -10.36
C VAL A 216 -5.71 -1.26 -10.47
N ILE A 217 -4.43 -1.56 -10.26
CA ILE A 217 -3.35 -0.58 -10.37
C ILE A 217 -3.23 -0.04 -11.80
N ARG A 218 -3.32 -0.91 -12.82
CA ARG A 218 -3.34 -0.52 -14.24
C ARG A 218 -4.43 0.50 -14.52
N ALA A 219 -5.67 0.18 -14.15
CA ALA A 219 -6.79 1.08 -14.37
C ALA A 219 -6.57 2.46 -13.70
N LEU A 220 -5.98 2.50 -12.51
CA LEU A 220 -5.69 3.77 -11.83
C LEU A 220 -4.57 4.57 -12.50
N LEU A 221 -3.51 3.91 -12.95
CA LEU A 221 -2.42 4.55 -13.70
C LEU A 221 -2.92 5.15 -15.01
N ASP A 222 -3.72 4.40 -15.77
CA ASP A 222 -4.24 4.84 -17.06
C ASP A 222 -5.20 6.04 -16.91
N ASN A 223 -5.88 6.13 -15.76
CA ASN A 223 -6.71 7.28 -15.38
C ASN A 223 -5.92 8.45 -14.74
N GLY A 224 -4.59 8.41 -14.77
CA GLY A 224 -3.72 9.50 -14.31
C GLY A 224 -3.64 9.66 -12.79
N ALA A 225 -3.91 8.60 -12.02
CA ALA A 225 -3.73 8.64 -10.58
C ALA A 225 -2.25 8.81 -10.21
N ARG A 226 -1.97 9.63 -9.18
CA ARG A 226 -0.61 9.83 -8.66
C ARG A 226 -0.06 8.53 -8.07
N ALA A 227 1.24 8.31 -8.26
CA ALA A 227 1.95 7.12 -7.80
C ALA A 227 1.86 6.93 -6.28
N GLY A 228 1.98 8.00 -5.51
CA GLY A 228 1.82 7.97 -4.05
C GLY A 228 0.42 7.50 -3.61
N HIS A 229 -0.64 7.91 -4.33
CA HIS A 229 -2.00 7.44 -4.05
C HIS A 229 -2.17 5.95 -4.35
N ILE A 230 -1.56 5.48 -5.44
CA ILE A 230 -1.59 4.06 -5.83
C ILE A 230 -0.85 3.22 -4.79
N ALA A 231 0.35 3.63 -4.38
CA ALA A 231 1.11 2.94 -3.33
C ALA A 231 0.32 2.85 -2.00
N ARG A 232 -0.40 3.93 -1.65
CA ARG A 232 -1.28 3.94 -0.48
C ARG A 232 -2.46 2.96 -0.63
N LEU A 233 -3.05 2.85 -1.82
CA LEU A 233 -4.09 1.85 -2.08
C LEU A 233 -3.53 0.43 -1.96
N ILE A 234 -2.37 0.15 -2.57
CA ILE A 234 -1.69 -1.15 -2.47
C ILE A 234 -1.48 -1.51 -1.00
N THR A 235 -0.99 -0.55 -0.21
CA THR A 235 -0.81 -0.72 1.23
C THR A 235 -2.11 -1.08 1.94
N VAL A 236 -3.22 -0.40 1.62
CA VAL A 236 -4.54 -0.71 2.20
C VAL A 236 -4.99 -2.12 1.85
N VAL A 237 -4.83 -2.54 0.59
CA VAL A 237 -5.18 -3.91 0.15
C VAL A 237 -4.34 -4.94 0.89
N ASN A 238 -3.02 -4.74 0.96
CA ASN A 238 -2.10 -5.63 1.66
C ASN A 238 -2.42 -5.74 3.15
N ASP A 239 -2.72 -4.61 3.82
CA ASP A 239 -3.14 -4.57 5.23
C ASP A 239 -4.41 -5.38 5.47
N HIS A 240 -5.38 -5.34 4.56
CA HIS A 240 -6.62 -6.10 4.70
C HIS A 240 -6.38 -7.60 4.56
N ILE A 241 -5.49 -8.02 3.65
CA ILE A 241 -5.09 -9.43 3.53
C ILE A 241 -4.38 -9.87 4.82
N LEU A 242 -3.43 -9.08 5.32
CA LEU A 242 -2.72 -9.35 6.57
C LEU A 242 -3.68 -9.45 7.77
N HIS A 243 -4.60 -8.49 7.92
CA HIS A 243 -5.62 -8.51 8.97
C HIS A 243 -6.46 -9.78 8.91
N LYS A 244 -6.88 -10.16 7.70
CA LYS A 244 -7.70 -11.35 7.52
C LYS A 244 -6.96 -12.63 7.84
N ILE A 245 -5.67 -12.72 7.45
CA ILE A 245 -4.79 -13.84 7.83
C ILE A 245 -4.66 -13.91 9.35
N ILE A 246 -4.37 -12.80 10.02
CA ILE A 246 -4.24 -12.76 11.50
C ILE A 246 -5.56 -13.17 12.17
N GLU A 247 -6.69 -12.68 11.68
CA GLU A 247 -8.03 -13.06 12.17
C GLU A 247 -8.24 -14.58 12.08
N LEU A 248 -7.94 -15.18 10.93
CA LEU A 248 -8.10 -16.62 10.71
C LEU A 248 -7.13 -17.44 11.57
N VAL A 249 -5.86 -17.01 11.71
CA VAL A 249 -4.90 -17.69 12.58
C VAL A 249 -5.36 -17.67 14.03
N HIS A 250 -5.91 -16.55 14.52
CA HIS A 250 -6.48 -16.47 15.87
C HIS A 250 -7.64 -17.45 16.11
N ARG A 251 -8.44 -17.75 15.08
CA ARG A 251 -9.49 -18.79 15.20
C ARG A 251 -8.89 -20.18 15.42
N GLU A 252 -7.68 -20.43 14.95
CA GLU A 252 -7.00 -21.73 15.11
C GLU A 252 -6.23 -21.85 16.43
N ILE A 253 -5.54 -20.78 16.86
CA ILE A 253 -4.63 -20.83 18.02
C ILE A 253 -5.20 -20.19 19.29
N GLY A 254 -6.35 -19.52 19.20
CA GLY A 254 -7.00 -18.87 20.33
C GLY A 254 -6.54 -17.43 20.61
N PRO A 255 -7.02 -16.85 21.72
CA PRO A 255 -6.69 -15.48 22.11
C PRO A 255 -5.25 -15.35 22.61
N PRO A 256 -4.61 -14.18 22.42
CA PRO A 256 -3.26 -13.96 22.91
C PRO A 256 -3.21 -13.84 24.45
N PRO A 257 -2.11 -14.25 25.11
CA PRO A 257 -1.96 -14.17 26.57
C PRO A 257 -1.74 -12.74 27.08
N THR A 258 -1.36 -11.81 26.21
CA THR A 258 -1.20 -10.38 26.50
C THR A 258 -1.46 -9.55 25.25
N ALA A 259 -1.64 -8.25 25.39
CA ALA A 259 -1.79 -7.34 24.25
C ALA A 259 -0.54 -7.38 23.36
N TYR A 260 -0.75 -7.34 22.04
CA TYR A 260 0.33 -7.28 21.06
C TYR A 260 -0.03 -6.38 19.89
N CYS A 261 0.97 -5.94 19.15
CA CYS A 261 0.82 -5.28 17.88
C CYS A 261 1.72 -5.95 16.85
N TRP A 262 1.12 -6.31 15.71
CA TRP A 262 1.86 -6.63 14.50
C TRP A 262 2.32 -5.32 13.85
N ILE A 263 3.62 -5.17 13.65
CA ILE A 263 4.19 -4.00 13.00
C ILE A 263 4.73 -4.37 11.63
N SER A 264 4.51 -3.49 10.66
CA SER A 264 5.15 -3.56 9.36
C SER A 264 6.23 -2.49 9.25
N MET A 265 7.29 -2.78 8.52
CA MET A 265 8.53 -1.99 8.50
C MET A 265 8.94 -1.66 7.06
N GLY A 266 10.02 -0.89 6.88
CA GLY A 266 10.52 -0.56 5.55
C GLY A 266 9.45 0.12 4.68
N SER A 267 9.32 -0.30 3.42
CA SER A 267 8.31 0.27 2.50
C SER A 267 6.86 0.02 2.96
N GLU A 268 6.57 -1.08 3.66
CA GLU A 268 5.25 -1.31 4.25
C GLU A 268 4.95 -0.31 5.35
N GLY A 269 5.92 -0.07 6.22
CA GLY A 269 5.78 0.88 7.32
C GLY A 269 5.70 2.33 6.85
N ARG A 270 6.35 2.66 5.72
CA ARG A 270 6.21 3.96 5.04
C ARG A 270 4.95 4.10 4.17
N ARG A 271 4.20 3.02 3.92
CA ARG A 271 3.05 2.99 2.99
C ARG A 271 3.43 3.30 1.53
N GLU A 272 4.60 2.85 1.13
CA GLU A 272 5.23 3.10 -0.18
C GLU A 272 5.42 1.81 -0.99
N GLN A 273 4.65 0.77 -0.67
CA GLN A 273 4.69 -0.48 -1.42
C GLN A 273 4.26 -0.28 -2.87
N THR A 274 4.91 -1.04 -3.75
CA THR A 274 4.54 -1.16 -5.15
C THR A 274 4.17 -2.62 -5.43
N ILE A 275 4.25 -3.09 -6.68
CA ILE A 275 3.77 -4.43 -7.06
C ILE A 275 4.71 -5.54 -6.56
N ALA A 276 6.03 -5.29 -6.57
CA ALA A 276 7.01 -6.20 -5.98
C ALA A 276 7.25 -5.83 -4.51
N THR A 277 6.79 -6.66 -3.58
CA THR A 277 7.06 -6.48 -2.16
C THR A 277 7.31 -7.82 -1.49
N ASP A 278 8.32 -7.86 -0.63
CA ASP A 278 8.52 -8.89 0.37
C ASP A 278 7.82 -8.53 1.69
N GLN A 279 7.90 -9.44 2.65
CA GLN A 279 7.36 -9.28 3.99
C GLN A 279 8.39 -8.68 4.95
N ASP A 280 8.23 -7.40 5.30
CA ASP A 280 9.02 -6.75 6.35
C ASP A 280 8.13 -6.50 7.59
N ASN A 281 8.16 -7.42 8.53
CA ASN A 281 7.28 -7.37 9.70
C ASN A 281 7.96 -7.77 11.01
N ALA A 282 7.37 -7.36 12.12
CA ALA A 282 7.83 -7.67 13.46
C ALA A 282 6.64 -7.68 14.42
N LEU A 283 6.90 -8.11 15.66
CA LEU A 283 5.88 -8.18 16.70
C LEU A 283 6.37 -7.50 17.97
N VAL A 284 5.54 -6.59 18.50
CA VAL A 284 5.71 -5.98 19.81
C VAL A 284 4.58 -6.43 20.73
N TYR A 285 4.90 -6.95 21.91
CA TYR A 285 3.90 -7.35 22.90
C TYR A 285 4.09 -6.63 24.23
N ALA A 286 3.01 -6.48 24.99
CA ALA A 286 3.03 -5.80 26.27
C ALA A 286 3.90 -6.57 27.28
N ASP A 287 4.65 -5.82 28.09
CA ASP A 287 5.45 -6.38 29.17
C ASP A 287 4.55 -7.00 30.25
N SER A 288 5.03 -8.06 30.89
CA SER A 288 4.36 -8.67 32.04
C SER A 288 5.37 -9.00 33.14
N PRO A 289 5.08 -8.65 34.40
CA PRO A 289 5.91 -9.07 35.52
C PRO A 289 5.74 -10.56 35.85
N ASP A 290 4.68 -11.20 35.36
CA ASP A 290 4.32 -12.57 35.69
C ASP A 290 5.04 -13.58 34.78
N GLU A 291 5.94 -14.38 35.37
CA GLU A 291 6.72 -15.38 34.65
C GLU A 291 5.88 -16.39 33.83
N PRO A 292 4.72 -16.90 34.33
CA PRO A 292 3.86 -17.75 33.51
C PRO A 292 3.33 -17.04 32.26
N VAL A 293 3.00 -15.75 32.36
CA VAL A 293 2.50 -14.96 31.22
C VAL A 293 3.62 -14.72 30.20
N ARG A 294 4.85 -14.42 30.66
CA ARG A 294 6.02 -14.27 29.77
C ARG A 294 6.29 -15.52 28.95
N ARG A 295 6.31 -16.70 29.59
CA ARG A 295 6.51 -17.99 28.89
C ARG A 295 5.37 -18.30 27.93
N ALA A 296 4.12 -18.03 28.32
CA ALA A 296 2.98 -18.21 27.44
C ALA A 296 3.05 -17.26 26.22
N ALA A 297 3.47 -16.01 26.42
CA ALA A 297 3.65 -15.04 25.36
C ALA A 297 4.71 -15.47 24.34
N GLU A 298 5.86 -15.98 24.79
CA GLU A 298 6.93 -16.46 23.92
C GLU A 298 6.43 -17.57 22.99
N VAL A 299 5.79 -18.61 23.55
CA VAL A 299 5.24 -19.74 22.79
C VAL A 299 4.11 -19.29 21.85
N PHE A 300 3.18 -18.49 22.35
CA PHE A 300 2.02 -18.05 21.58
C PHE A 300 2.44 -17.16 20.40
N PHE A 301 3.27 -16.15 20.64
CA PHE A 301 3.67 -15.22 19.58
C PHE A 301 4.63 -15.86 18.57
N GLN A 302 5.39 -16.87 18.97
CA GLN A 302 6.14 -17.69 18.01
C GLN A 302 5.18 -18.40 17.05
N ALA A 303 4.19 -19.13 17.59
CA ALA A 303 3.22 -19.85 16.78
C ALA A 303 2.40 -18.92 15.87
N LEU A 304 1.97 -17.76 16.40
CA LEU A 304 1.28 -16.73 15.61
C LEU A 304 2.16 -16.25 14.45
N ALA A 305 3.40 -15.87 14.73
CA ALA A 305 4.29 -15.31 13.73
C ALA A 305 4.65 -16.31 12.62
N GLU A 306 4.96 -17.56 12.98
CA GLU A 306 5.27 -18.62 12.01
C GLU A 306 4.08 -18.90 11.07
N ARG A 307 2.86 -18.97 11.61
CA ARG A 307 1.65 -19.18 10.80
C ARG A 307 1.34 -17.99 9.90
N VAL A 308 1.35 -16.77 10.44
CA VAL A 308 1.04 -15.56 9.66
C VAL A 308 2.04 -15.38 8.51
N VAL A 309 3.36 -15.49 8.78
CA VAL A 309 4.40 -15.40 7.73
C VAL A 309 4.21 -16.48 6.66
N GLY A 310 3.88 -17.71 7.06
CA GLY A 310 3.61 -18.81 6.13
C GLY A 310 2.36 -18.60 5.26
N HIS A 311 1.30 -17.99 5.81
CA HIS A 311 0.09 -17.66 5.03
C HIS A 311 0.30 -16.46 4.11
N LEU A 312 1.07 -15.46 4.53
CA LEU A 312 1.46 -14.34 3.67
C LEU A 312 2.30 -14.84 2.47
N GLU A 313 3.20 -15.79 2.70
CA GLU A 313 3.99 -16.41 1.63
C GLU A 313 3.10 -17.11 0.60
N LYS A 314 2.11 -17.89 1.05
CA LYS A 314 1.11 -18.52 0.18
C LYS A 314 0.18 -17.51 -0.51
N ALA A 315 -0.05 -16.35 0.10
CA ALA A 315 -0.83 -15.27 -0.49
C ALA A 315 -0.06 -14.43 -1.53
N GLY A 316 1.22 -14.72 -1.75
CA GLY A 316 2.05 -14.06 -2.76
C GLY A 316 3.00 -12.99 -2.21
N PHE A 317 3.19 -12.90 -0.89
CA PHE A 317 4.21 -12.04 -0.28
C PHE A 317 5.46 -12.87 0.01
N PRO A 318 6.53 -12.83 -0.80
CA PRO A 318 7.74 -13.60 -0.54
C PRO A 318 8.39 -13.23 0.80
N ARG A 319 9.05 -14.20 1.44
CA ARG A 319 9.86 -13.96 2.64
C ARG A 319 10.97 -12.95 2.37
N CYS A 320 11.23 -12.07 3.33
CA CYS A 320 12.33 -11.12 3.25
C CYS A 320 13.67 -11.86 3.28
N LYS A 321 14.55 -11.58 2.29
CA LYS A 321 15.89 -12.19 2.20
C LYS A 321 16.78 -11.83 3.40
N GLY A 322 16.53 -10.70 4.05
CA GLY A 322 17.23 -10.25 5.25
C GLY A 322 16.69 -10.85 6.56
N ASP A 323 15.71 -11.76 6.48
CA ASP A 323 15.04 -12.37 7.64
C ASP A 323 14.43 -11.35 8.62
N MET A 324 13.95 -10.22 8.08
CA MET A 324 13.31 -9.12 8.81
C MET A 324 11.82 -9.40 9.04
N MET A 325 11.52 -10.56 9.64
CA MET A 325 10.16 -11.06 9.84
C MET A 325 9.91 -11.41 11.32
N ALA A 326 8.66 -11.31 11.78
CA ALA A 326 8.24 -11.65 13.15
C ALA A 326 8.49 -13.13 13.51
N SER A 327 8.67 -14.01 12.51
CA SER A 327 9.07 -15.40 12.73
C SER A 327 10.48 -15.50 13.32
N ASN A 328 11.37 -14.56 13.01
CA ASN A 328 12.69 -14.46 13.62
C ASN A 328 12.54 -13.96 15.07
N PRO A 329 13.06 -14.69 16.08
CA PRO A 329 12.97 -14.30 17.49
C PRO A 329 13.64 -12.95 17.79
N ALA A 330 14.59 -12.51 16.96
CA ALA A 330 15.16 -11.16 17.08
C ALA A 330 14.09 -10.07 16.91
N TRP A 331 13.05 -10.29 16.11
CA TRP A 331 12.04 -9.27 15.77
C TRP A 331 10.68 -9.51 16.44
N ARG A 332 10.65 -10.38 17.45
CA ARG A 332 9.49 -10.69 18.28
C ARG A 332 9.84 -10.42 19.74
N LYS A 333 9.59 -9.19 20.21
CA LYS A 333 10.03 -8.73 21.53
C LYS A 333 8.93 -8.03 22.31
N SER A 334 9.10 -7.96 23.63
CA SER A 334 8.28 -7.10 24.47
C SER A 334 8.53 -5.61 24.18
N LEU A 335 7.63 -4.72 24.61
CA LEU A 335 7.78 -3.29 24.42
C LEU A 335 9.05 -2.75 25.10
N ALA A 336 9.37 -3.18 26.32
CA ALA A 336 10.62 -2.80 26.99
C ALA A 336 11.84 -3.26 26.20
N ALA A 337 11.90 -4.52 25.79
CA ALA A 337 13.03 -5.06 25.02
C ALA A 337 13.21 -4.38 23.66
N TRP A 338 12.12 -3.95 23.01
CA TRP A 338 12.19 -3.13 21.80
C TRP A 338 12.77 -1.74 22.07
N LYS A 339 12.36 -1.08 23.16
CA LYS A 339 12.92 0.23 23.57
C LYS A 339 14.43 0.12 23.83
N ASP A 340 14.86 -0.91 24.56
CA ASP A 340 16.28 -1.17 24.82
C ASP A 340 17.08 -1.39 23.52
N THR A 341 16.49 -2.12 22.56
CA THR A 341 17.09 -2.36 21.24
C THR A 341 17.31 -1.04 20.48
N PHE A 342 16.28 -0.19 20.40
CA PHE A 342 16.41 1.12 19.76
C PHE A 342 17.38 2.05 20.49
N ASP A 343 17.37 2.02 21.82
CA ASP A 343 18.30 2.81 22.64
C ASP A 343 19.75 2.42 22.37
N ALA A 344 20.04 1.13 22.22
CA ALA A 344 21.36 0.63 21.86
C ALA A 344 21.79 1.11 20.46
N TRP A 345 20.90 1.00 19.46
CA TRP A 345 21.16 1.47 18.10
C TRP A 345 21.44 2.99 18.04
N ILE A 346 20.73 3.77 18.85
CA ILE A 346 20.90 5.23 18.93
C ILE A 346 22.17 5.61 19.70
N ALA A 347 22.55 4.84 20.71
CA ALA A 347 23.72 5.13 21.55
C ALA A 347 25.04 4.77 20.85
N VAL A 348 25.07 3.67 20.10
CA VAL A 348 26.29 3.16 19.44
C VAL A 348 26.00 2.89 17.96
N PRO A 349 26.07 3.93 17.09
CA PRO A 349 25.77 3.82 15.66
C PRO A 349 26.92 3.15 14.89
N GLU A 350 27.16 1.86 15.12
CA GLU A 350 28.00 1.05 14.23
C GLU A 350 27.32 0.88 12.86
N PRO A 351 28.06 0.58 11.77
CA PRO A 351 27.48 0.47 10.43
C PRO A 351 26.25 -0.45 10.35
N MET A 352 26.23 -1.52 11.16
CA MET A 352 25.10 -2.42 11.21
C MET A 352 23.86 -1.81 11.85
N GLU A 353 24.05 -1.04 12.91
CA GLU A 353 22.94 -0.38 13.61
C GLU A 353 22.42 0.82 12.84
N VAL A 354 23.28 1.47 12.04
CA VAL A 354 22.84 2.44 11.02
C VAL A 354 21.93 1.76 10.00
N LEU A 355 22.31 0.59 9.46
CA LEU A 355 21.43 -0.14 8.53
C LEU A 355 20.13 -0.60 9.20
N HIS A 356 20.18 -1.16 10.41
CA HIS A 356 18.97 -1.51 11.13
C HIS A 356 18.07 -0.28 11.31
N SER A 357 18.64 0.89 11.57
CA SER A 357 17.85 2.10 11.73
C SER A 357 17.13 2.54 10.47
N THR A 358 17.71 2.36 9.27
CA THR A 358 17.04 2.72 8.01
C THR A 358 15.84 1.82 7.67
N ILE A 359 15.76 0.64 8.31
CA ILE A 359 14.68 -0.33 8.14
C ILE A 359 13.68 -0.24 9.30
N PHE A 360 14.16 -0.46 10.53
CA PHE A 360 13.33 -0.58 11.73
C PHE A 360 12.79 0.75 12.23
N PHE A 361 13.36 1.90 11.86
CA PHE A 361 12.78 3.20 12.25
C PHE A 361 11.67 3.62 11.30
N ASP A 362 11.34 2.82 10.29
CA ASP A 362 10.19 3.02 9.41
C ASP A 362 9.11 1.99 9.66
N PHE A 363 8.70 1.82 10.93
CA PHE A 363 7.62 0.93 11.31
C PHE A 363 6.28 1.63 11.56
N ARG A 364 5.19 0.89 11.37
CA ARG A 364 3.85 1.28 11.84
C ARG A 364 3.11 0.07 12.40
N GLY A 365 2.23 0.31 13.37
CA GLY A 365 1.29 -0.71 13.83
C GLY A 365 0.25 -1.01 12.75
N VAL A 366 0.03 -2.29 12.47
CA VAL A 366 -0.94 -2.74 11.46
C VAL A 366 -2.10 -3.46 12.11
N ALA A 367 -1.85 -4.48 12.93
CA ALA A 367 -2.88 -5.27 13.59
C ALA A 367 -2.65 -5.38 15.10
N GLY A 368 -3.70 -5.71 15.85
CA GLY A 368 -3.67 -5.79 17.31
C GLY A 368 -3.77 -4.42 18.00
N HIS A 369 -3.18 -4.30 19.19
CA HIS A 369 -3.20 -3.09 20.02
C HIS A 369 -2.15 -2.07 19.54
N THR A 370 -2.51 -1.28 18.51
CA THR A 370 -1.59 -0.35 17.82
C THR A 370 -0.99 0.74 18.69
N ALA A 371 -1.54 1.01 19.88
CA ALA A 371 -0.95 1.91 20.85
C ALA A 371 0.47 1.48 21.27
N LEU A 372 0.78 0.17 21.30
CA LEU A 372 2.14 -0.33 21.58
C LEU A 372 3.16 0.19 20.56
N ALA A 373 2.79 0.18 19.27
CA ALA A 373 3.62 0.73 18.21
C ALA A 373 3.72 2.26 18.31
N GLY A 374 2.64 2.93 18.71
CA GLY A 374 2.63 4.37 18.98
C GLY A 374 3.60 4.76 20.10
N ASP A 375 3.57 4.04 21.21
CA ASP A 375 4.47 4.25 22.36
C ASP A 375 5.93 4.02 21.99
N LEU A 376 6.18 2.96 21.22
CA LEU A 376 7.52 2.66 20.71
C LEU A 376 8.01 3.77 19.77
N ARG A 377 7.13 4.27 18.90
CA ARG A 377 7.45 5.34 17.95
C ARG A 377 7.78 6.65 18.68
N ALA A 378 7.00 7.00 19.69
CA ALA A 378 7.22 8.19 20.51
C ALA A 378 8.56 8.09 21.26
N HIS A 379 8.89 6.91 21.77
CA HIS A 379 10.18 6.65 22.40
C HIS A 379 11.34 6.86 21.40
N VAL A 380 11.29 6.23 20.22
CA VAL A 380 12.31 6.37 19.17
C VAL A 380 12.49 7.82 18.74
N ALA A 381 11.40 8.54 18.45
CA ALA A 381 11.46 9.94 18.01
C ALA A 381 12.15 10.83 19.05
N ARG A 382 11.78 10.69 20.33
CA ARG A 382 12.40 11.45 21.44
C ARG A 382 13.89 11.13 21.60
N ARG A 383 14.27 9.84 21.54
CA ARG A 383 15.66 9.40 21.73
C ARG A 383 16.55 9.78 20.55
N ALA A 384 16.05 9.65 19.33
CA ALA A 384 16.79 10.01 18.12
C ALA A 384 17.01 11.54 18.05
N ALA A 385 15.98 12.35 18.30
CA ALA A 385 16.09 13.82 18.32
C ALA A 385 17.10 14.32 19.35
N ALA A 386 17.26 13.61 20.47
CA ALA A 386 18.24 13.94 21.51
C ALA A 386 19.68 13.49 21.19
N SER A 387 19.89 12.64 20.17
CA SER A 387 21.21 12.08 19.85
C SER A 387 21.82 12.73 18.60
N GLY A 388 22.52 13.84 18.80
CA GLY A 388 23.19 14.55 17.70
C GLY A 388 24.25 13.70 16.99
N ILE A 389 24.93 12.79 17.69
CA ILE A 389 25.91 11.88 17.07
C ILE A 389 25.24 10.87 16.14
N PHE A 390 24.15 10.24 16.58
CA PHE A 390 23.37 9.30 15.77
C PHE A 390 22.84 9.95 14.49
N LEU A 391 22.26 11.14 14.62
CA LEU A 391 21.74 11.89 13.47
C LEU A 391 22.84 12.26 12.48
N ARG A 392 24.05 12.61 12.95
CA ARG A 392 25.20 12.85 12.07
C ARG A 392 25.62 11.60 11.32
N PHE A 393 25.63 10.43 11.96
CA PHE A 393 25.93 9.16 11.26
C PHE A 393 24.90 8.84 10.17
N LEU A 394 23.61 9.03 10.46
CA LEU A 394 22.57 8.84 9.43
C LEU A 394 22.68 9.87 8.29
N ALA A 395 22.93 11.13 8.63
CA ALA A 395 23.10 12.18 7.63
C ALA A 395 24.34 11.94 6.76
N ALA A 396 25.41 11.34 7.32
CA ALA A 396 26.60 10.91 6.59
C ALA A 396 26.33 9.71 5.67
N ASP A 397 25.53 8.74 6.12
CA ASP A 397 25.11 7.60 5.29
C ASP A 397 24.35 8.05 4.04
N CYS A 398 23.51 9.10 4.16
CA CYS A 398 22.82 9.73 3.03
C CYS A 398 23.78 10.29 1.95
N GLN A 399 25.06 10.52 2.28
CA GLN A 399 26.07 11.04 1.35
C GLN A 399 26.78 9.94 0.54
N VAL A 400 26.68 8.68 0.97
CA VAL A 400 27.37 7.55 0.34
C VAL A 400 26.79 7.27 -1.05
N THR A 401 25.46 7.28 -1.15
CA THR A 401 24.77 7.02 -2.41
C THR A 401 24.84 8.25 -3.32
N ARG A 402 25.54 8.12 -4.44
CA ARG A 402 25.59 9.16 -5.48
C ARG A 402 24.43 9.04 -6.45
N ALA A 403 23.87 10.20 -6.83
CA ALA A 403 22.90 10.30 -7.91
C ALA A 403 23.40 9.54 -9.16
N PRO A 404 22.55 8.81 -9.89
CA PRO A 404 22.96 7.99 -11.01
C PRO A 404 23.13 8.78 -12.30
N LEU A 405 23.88 9.87 -12.20
CA LEU A 405 24.24 10.77 -13.29
C LEU A 405 25.76 10.77 -13.52
N THR A 406 26.17 10.85 -14.78
CA THR A 406 27.55 11.09 -15.18
C THR A 406 27.87 12.58 -15.11
N PHE A 407 29.15 12.94 -15.26
CA PHE A 407 29.60 14.33 -15.25
C PHE A 407 28.87 15.21 -16.29
N PHE A 408 28.54 14.65 -17.45
CA PHE A 408 27.79 15.35 -18.51
C PHE A 408 26.26 15.16 -18.38
N ARG A 409 25.74 14.90 -17.17
CA ARG A 409 24.32 14.60 -16.89
C ARG A 409 23.74 13.44 -17.74
N GLY A 410 24.58 12.52 -18.21
CA GLY A 410 24.13 11.24 -18.77
C GLY A 410 23.73 10.26 -17.66
N PHE A 411 23.10 9.13 -17.99
CA PHE A 411 22.75 8.12 -16.97
C PHE A 411 23.96 7.22 -16.65
N ALA A 412 24.22 7.02 -15.36
CA ALA A 412 25.26 6.12 -14.87
C ALA A 412 24.68 4.70 -14.69
N VAL A 413 24.61 3.95 -15.78
CA VAL A 413 24.08 2.58 -15.85
C VAL A 413 25.09 1.51 -15.43
N GLU A 414 24.61 0.33 -15.05
CA GLU A 414 25.42 -0.83 -14.74
C GLU A 414 26.23 -1.31 -15.97
N LYS A 415 27.52 -1.58 -15.77
CA LYS A 415 28.45 -1.88 -16.88
C LYS A 415 28.57 -3.38 -17.19
N SER A 416 28.12 -4.24 -16.29
CA SER A 416 28.27 -5.70 -16.36
C SER A 416 27.20 -6.40 -15.50
N GLY A 417 27.11 -7.73 -15.61
CA GLY A 417 26.16 -8.54 -14.86
C GLY A 417 24.76 -8.61 -15.49
N GLU A 418 23.83 -9.21 -14.77
CA GLU A 418 22.42 -9.42 -15.19
C GLU A 418 21.70 -8.10 -15.52
N HIS A 419 22.09 -7.01 -14.87
CA HIS A 419 21.45 -5.70 -15.01
C HIS A 419 22.21 -4.74 -15.94
N LYS A 420 23.09 -5.25 -16.82
CA LYS A 420 23.89 -4.42 -17.74
C LYS A 420 23.02 -3.44 -18.54
N TYR A 421 23.47 -2.20 -18.65
CA TYR A 421 22.79 -1.06 -19.30
C TYR A 421 21.54 -0.52 -18.59
N THR A 422 21.22 -1.02 -17.40
CA THR A 422 20.09 -0.53 -16.61
C THR A 422 20.54 0.35 -15.44
N LEU A 423 19.58 1.00 -14.79
CA LEU A 423 19.76 1.87 -13.64
C LEU A 423 18.91 1.38 -12.46
N ASP A 424 19.51 1.20 -11.29
CA ASP A 424 18.81 0.83 -10.05
C ASP A 424 18.02 2.03 -9.50
N LEU A 425 16.73 2.08 -9.84
CA LEU A 425 15.81 3.14 -9.44
C LEU A 425 15.49 3.12 -7.94
N LYS A 426 15.63 1.97 -7.28
CA LYS A 426 15.39 1.84 -5.84
C LYS A 426 16.57 2.40 -5.06
N LYS A 427 17.75 1.79 -5.19
CA LYS A 427 18.90 2.15 -4.35
C LYS A 427 19.47 3.51 -4.69
N ARG A 428 19.53 3.87 -5.97
CA ARG A 428 20.16 5.12 -6.41
C ARG A 428 19.15 6.23 -6.73
N GLY A 429 17.86 5.90 -6.80
CA GLY A 429 16.78 6.84 -7.03
C GLY A 429 15.98 7.14 -5.77
N LEU A 430 15.19 6.19 -5.28
CA LEU A 430 14.21 6.41 -4.20
C LEU A 430 14.82 6.47 -2.79
N VAL A 431 15.78 5.60 -2.47
CA VAL A 431 16.40 5.51 -1.13
C VAL A 431 16.97 6.86 -0.64
N PRO A 432 17.70 7.64 -1.46
CA PRO A 432 18.17 8.97 -1.06
C PRO A 432 17.07 9.93 -0.55
N PHE A 433 15.86 9.88 -1.14
CA PHE A 433 14.72 10.69 -0.70
C PHE A 433 14.14 10.18 0.62
N GLN A 434 14.03 8.86 0.75
CA GLN A 434 13.54 8.19 1.96
C GLN A 434 14.46 8.49 3.15
N ASP A 435 15.77 8.40 2.94
CA ASP A 435 16.77 8.66 3.98
C ASP A 435 16.81 10.13 4.36
N PHE A 436 16.78 11.05 3.38
CA PHE A 436 16.67 12.49 3.63
C PHE A 436 15.45 12.82 4.51
N ALA A 437 14.26 12.33 4.12
CA ALA A 437 13.05 12.56 4.88
C ALA A 437 13.10 11.93 6.28
N ARG A 438 13.67 10.72 6.41
CA ARG A 438 13.80 10.00 7.69
C ARG A 438 14.72 10.74 8.65
N VAL A 439 15.91 11.13 8.21
CA VAL A 439 16.90 11.81 9.06
C VAL A 439 16.31 13.10 9.64
N LEU A 440 15.69 13.91 8.79
CA LEU A 440 15.06 15.16 9.22
C LEU A 440 13.85 14.91 10.13
N ALA A 441 13.04 13.90 9.81
CA ALA A 441 11.91 13.54 10.66
C ALA A 441 12.37 13.13 12.07
N LEU A 442 13.42 12.31 12.17
CA LEU A 442 14.02 11.92 13.45
C LEU A 442 14.65 13.10 14.19
N ALA A 443 15.32 14.01 13.48
CA ALA A 443 15.93 15.20 14.07
C ALA A 443 14.90 16.16 14.68
N HIS A 444 13.70 16.22 14.11
CA HIS A 444 12.63 17.13 14.53
C HIS A 444 11.46 16.46 15.25
N GLY A 445 11.55 15.15 15.52
CA GLY A 445 10.50 14.41 16.22
C GLY A 445 9.18 14.27 15.43
N VAL A 446 9.25 14.32 14.10
CA VAL A 446 8.12 14.07 13.19
C VAL A 446 7.76 12.59 13.25
N MET A 447 6.47 12.30 13.43
CA MET A 447 5.97 10.96 13.74
C MET A 447 5.53 10.19 12.49
N GLU A 448 5.28 10.90 11.40
CA GLU A 448 4.97 10.40 10.09
C GLU A 448 6.06 9.45 9.59
N THR A 449 5.66 8.39 8.89
CA THR A 449 6.58 7.39 8.33
C THR A 449 6.76 7.51 6.82
N GLY A 450 5.73 7.89 6.08
CA GLY A 450 5.80 8.07 4.63
C GLY A 450 6.70 9.24 4.24
N THR A 451 7.47 9.08 3.17
CA THR A 451 8.45 10.07 2.69
C THR A 451 7.77 11.37 2.32
N LEU A 452 6.66 11.31 1.57
CA LEU A 452 5.91 12.50 1.16
C LEU A 452 5.29 13.20 2.37
N GLU A 453 4.65 12.46 3.28
CA GLU A 453 4.06 13.01 4.50
C GLU A 453 5.10 13.67 5.42
N ARG A 454 6.30 13.07 5.53
CA ARG A 454 7.43 13.65 6.26
C ARG A 454 7.89 14.96 5.62
N VAL A 455 8.12 14.97 4.31
CA VAL A 455 8.58 16.16 3.58
C VAL A 455 7.57 17.29 3.68
N GLU A 456 6.28 17.00 3.50
CA GLU A 456 5.20 17.98 3.66
C GLU A 456 5.15 18.54 5.08
N THR A 457 5.29 17.69 6.10
CA THR A 457 5.27 18.10 7.51
C THR A 457 6.48 18.96 7.87
N LEU A 458 7.67 18.54 7.45
CA LEU A 458 8.92 19.27 7.66
C LEU A 458 8.88 20.66 6.99
N ALA A 459 8.36 20.76 5.76
CA ALA A 459 8.20 22.03 5.07
C ALA A 459 7.17 22.93 5.77
N ARG A 460 6.01 22.38 6.14
CA ARG A 460 4.95 23.10 6.85
C ARG A 460 5.40 23.63 8.22
N GLN A 461 6.28 22.91 8.91
CA GLN A 461 6.87 23.31 10.19
C GLN A 461 8.09 24.24 10.03
N GLY A 462 8.52 24.53 8.80
CA GLY A 462 9.66 25.41 8.54
C GLY A 462 11.03 24.78 8.78
N HIS A 463 11.11 23.45 8.91
CA HIS A 463 12.37 22.72 9.07
C HIS A 463 13.14 22.56 7.76
N ILE A 464 12.45 22.61 6.62
CA ILE A 464 13.06 22.71 5.29
C ILE A 464 12.44 23.85 4.49
N PRO A 465 13.19 24.48 3.56
CA PRO A 465 12.63 25.47 2.65
C PRO A 465 11.46 24.90 1.82
N THR A 466 10.38 25.67 1.69
CA THR A 466 9.16 25.24 0.96
C THR A 466 9.44 24.83 -0.49
N ASN A 467 10.38 25.51 -1.16
CA ASN A 467 10.80 25.15 -2.52
C ASN A 467 11.51 23.78 -2.55
N LEU A 468 12.45 23.53 -1.63
CA LEU A 468 13.13 22.24 -1.53
C LEU A 468 12.11 21.12 -1.22
N GLY A 469 11.19 21.34 -0.28
CA GLY A 469 10.14 20.36 0.02
C GLY A 469 9.29 20.02 -1.21
N ARG A 470 8.94 21.01 -2.04
CA ARG A 470 8.19 20.80 -3.28
C ARG A 470 8.99 20.01 -4.32
N GLU A 471 10.25 20.37 -4.54
CA GLU A 471 11.16 19.67 -5.47
C GLU A 471 11.34 18.20 -5.08
N VAL A 472 11.56 17.94 -3.78
CA VAL A 472 11.70 16.59 -3.22
C VAL A 472 10.42 15.78 -3.43
N ALA A 473 9.25 16.34 -3.11
CA ALA A 473 7.98 15.65 -3.27
C ALA A 473 7.67 15.31 -4.75
N GLN A 474 7.90 16.26 -5.67
CA GLN A 474 7.66 16.07 -7.10
C GLN A 474 8.62 15.03 -7.70
N ALA A 475 9.91 15.10 -7.37
CA ALA A 475 10.89 14.13 -7.83
C ALA A 475 10.59 12.73 -7.28
N PHE A 476 10.23 12.61 -6.00
CA PHE A 476 9.88 11.31 -5.41
C PHE A 476 8.62 10.69 -6.04
N GLU A 477 7.56 11.47 -6.25
CA GLU A 477 6.35 11.03 -6.96
C GLU A 477 6.66 10.54 -8.38
N PHE A 478 7.51 11.27 -9.11
CA PHE A 478 7.94 10.85 -10.45
C PHE A 478 8.74 9.55 -10.41
N LEU A 479 9.73 9.42 -9.54
CA LEU A 479 10.52 8.18 -9.43
C LEU A 479 9.64 6.98 -9.05
N LEU A 480 8.64 7.20 -8.19
CA LEU A 480 7.68 6.17 -7.81
C LEU A 480 6.77 5.78 -8.99
N SER A 481 6.36 6.74 -9.84
CA SER A 481 5.56 6.47 -11.04
C SER A 481 6.34 5.66 -12.08
N VAL A 482 7.61 6.00 -12.31
CA VAL A 482 8.50 5.21 -13.18
C VAL A 482 8.62 3.78 -12.67
N LYS A 483 8.86 3.59 -11.36
CA LYS A 483 8.96 2.26 -10.74
C LYS A 483 7.67 1.46 -10.90
N LEU A 484 6.52 2.06 -10.59
CA LEU A 484 5.21 1.39 -10.69
C LEU A 484 4.92 0.95 -12.13
N THR A 485 5.18 1.83 -13.10
CA THR A 485 4.93 1.56 -14.52
C THR A 485 5.81 0.42 -15.02
N HIS A 486 7.10 0.44 -14.66
CA HIS A 486 8.06 -0.62 -14.99
C HIS A 486 7.62 -1.97 -14.42
N GLN A 487 7.29 -2.03 -13.13
CA GLN A 487 6.87 -3.28 -12.49
C GLN A 487 5.55 -3.81 -13.06
N LEU A 488 4.61 -2.92 -13.38
CA LEU A 488 3.34 -3.32 -13.96
C LEU A 488 3.52 -3.92 -15.35
N TYR A 489 4.37 -3.29 -16.18
CA TYR A 489 4.74 -3.84 -17.49
C TYR A 489 5.37 -5.23 -17.38
N GLN A 490 6.27 -5.44 -16.41
CA GLN A 490 6.89 -6.75 -16.18
C GLN A 490 5.85 -7.81 -15.81
N VAL A 491 4.97 -7.50 -14.85
CA VAL A 491 3.93 -8.43 -14.39
C VAL A 491 2.95 -8.79 -15.50
N GLU A 492 2.55 -7.85 -16.35
CA GLU A 492 1.65 -8.11 -17.48
C GLU A 492 2.26 -9.04 -18.53
N ARG A 493 3.59 -9.09 -18.63
CA ARG A 493 4.32 -10.01 -19.51
C ARG A 493 4.76 -11.29 -18.81
N GLY A 494 4.32 -11.51 -17.57
CA GLY A 494 4.72 -12.68 -16.76
C GLY A 494 6.19 -12.67 -16.35
N LEU A 495 6.84 -11.50 -16.37
CA LEU A 495 8.22 -11.32 -15.93
C LEU A 495 8.26 -11.00 -14.42
N PRO A 496 9.29 -11.46 -13.70
CA PRO A 496 9.46 -11.10 -12.29
C PRO A 496 9.72 -9.58 -12.19
N PRO A 497 8.97 -8.85 -11.34
CA PRO A 497 9.13 -7.42 -11.22
C PRO A 497 10.42 -7.05 -10.47
N ASP A 498 11.16 -6.06 -10.98
CA ASP A 498 12.40 -5.56 -10.39
C ASP A 498 12.38 -4.02 -10.23
N THR A 499 13.56 -3.41 -10.05
CA THR A 499 13.73 -1.96 -9.93
C THR A 499 14.81 -1.41 -10.88
N HIS A 500 15.19 -2.18 -11.90
CA HIS A 500 16.25 -1.88 -12.84
C HIS A 500 15.65 -1.43 -14.18
N ILE A 501 15.77 -0.14 -14.48
CA ILE A 501 15.19 0.45 -15.69
C ILE A 501 16.26 0.65 -16.76
N ASP A 502 15.97 0.33 -18.02
CA ASP A 502 16.81 0.75 -19.14
C ASP A 502 16.43 2.17 -19.56
N PRO A 503 17.30 3.18 -19.35
CA PRO A 503 16.96 4.56 -19.71
C PRO A 503 16.71 4.77 -21.20
N ARG A 504 17.16 3.85 -22.08
CA ARG A 504 16.91 3.90 -23.53
C ARG A 504 15.46 3.60 -23.89
N ALA A 505 14.77 2.83 -23.05
CA ALA A 505 13.37 2.48 -23.24
C ALA A 505 12.39 3.62 -22.86
N LEU A 506 12.89 4.70 -22.24
CA LEU A 506 12.13 5.87 -21.84
C LEU A 506 12.01 6.90 -22.98
N SER A 507 10.94 7.70 -22.96
CA SER A 507 10.82 8.85 -23.86
C SER A 507 11.86 9.94 -23.55
N ASP A 508 12.16 10.83 -24.49
CA ASP A 508 13.14 11.90 -24.24
C ASP A 508 12.67 12.92 -23.19
N LEU A 509 11.36 13.12 -23.09
CA LEU A 509 10.75 13.90 -22.00
C LEU A 509 11.00 13.22 -20.65
N ASP A 510 10.70 11.92 -20.55
CA ASP A 510 10.90 11.15 -19.30
C ASP A 510 12.38 11.09 -18.92
N LYS A 511 13.29 10.95 -19.89
CA LYS A 511 14.74 11.05 -19.64
C LYS A 511 15.13 12.41 -19.07
N GLY A 512 14.56 13.50 -19.60
CA GLY A 512 14.75 14.84 -19.07
C GLY A 512 14.29 14.95 -17.61
N THR A 513 13.03 14.60 -17.35
CA THR A 513 12.43 14.64 -16.01
C THR A 513 13.16 13.73 -15.01
N LEU A 514 13.62 12.55 -15.46
CA LEU A 514 14.39 11.63 -14.62
C LEU A 514 15.76 12.21 -14.23
N ARG A 515 16.45 12.91 -15.14
CA ARG A 515 17.70 13.62 -14.82
C ARG A 515 17.46 14.73 -13.82
N ASP A 516 16.38 15.50 -13.99
CA ASP A 516 16.04 16.59 -13.08
C ASP A 516 15.69 16.04 -11.68
N ALA A 517 14.93 14.95 -11.60
CA ALA A 517 14.63 14.25 -10.36
C ALA A 517 15.91 13.77 -9.65
N PHE A 518 16.87 13.17 -10.38
CA PHE A 518 18.16 12.81 -9.80
C PHE A 518 19.01 14.01 -9.39
N GLY A 519 18.83 15.17 -10.04
CA GLY A 519 19.47 16.42 -9.65
C GLY A 519 19.08 16.87 -8.24
N VAL A 520 17.83 16.63 -7.82
CA VAL A 520 17.32 16.98 -6.48
C VAL A 520 18.09 16.28 -5.37
N ILE A 521 18.68 15.10 -5.63
CA ILE A 521 19.53 14.39 -4.67
C ILE A 521 20.70 15.26 -4.21
N GLY A 522 21.31 16.03 -5.13
CA GLY A 522 22.38 16.95 -4.78
C GLY A 522 21.93 18.06 -3.83
N SER A 523 20.74 18.63 -4.05
CA SER A 523 20.16 19.66 -3.18
C SER A 523 19.86 19.12 -1.78
N MET A 524 19.28 17.90 -1.69
CA MET A 524 19.04 17.22 -0.40
C MET A 524 20.33 16.95 0.36
N GLN A 525 21.36 16.45 -0.34
CA GLN A 525 22.67 16.16 0.24
C GLN A 525 23.37 17.42 0.74
N SER A 526 23.31 18.52 -0.03
CA SER A 526 23.84 19.82 0.40
C SER A 526 23.14 20.32 1.66
N PHE A 527 21.81 20.25 1.70
CA PHE A 527 21.03 20.66 2.87
C PHE A 527 21.44 19.89 4.14
N LEU A 528 21.57 18.56 4.04
CA LEU A 528 22.03 17.74 5.16
C LEU A 528 23.47 18.04 5.59
N LYS A 529 24.37 18.31 4.63
CA LYS A 529 25.75 18.71 4.94
C LYS A 529 25.80 19.98 5.76
N ASP A 530 25.04 20.99 5.36
CA ASP A 530 24.99 22.27 6.03
C ASP A 530 24.38 22.14 7.43
N MET A 531 23.23 21.44 7.53
CA MET A 531 22.51 21.26 8.80
C MET A 531 23.29 20.45 9.84
N PHE A 532 23.97 19.38 9.43
CA PHE A 532 24.67 18.47 10.35
C PHE A 532 26.18 18.72 10.42
N HIS A 533 26.69 19.73 9.72
CA HIS A 533 28.11 20.07 9.62
C HIS A 533 28.96 18.86 9.21
N LEU A 534 28.53 18.17 8.15
CA LEU A 534 29.26 17.05 7.57
C LEU A 534 30.41 17.61 6.74
N ASN A 535 31.54 17.89 7.40
CA ASN A 535 32.70 18.45 6.72
C ASN A 535 33.19 17.53 5.60
N ALA A 536 33.44 18.14 4.44
CA ALA A 536 34.28 17.59 3.39
C ALA A 536 35.71 17.43 3.93
N GLY A 537 35.96 16.26 4.53
CA GLY A 537 37.30 15.78 4.88
C GLY A 537 37.90 15.03 3.71
#